data_AF-A0A661LMF9-F1
#
_entry.id   AF-A0A661LMF9-F1
#
_cell.length_a   1.000
_cell.length_b   1.000
_cell.length_c   1.000
_cell.angle_alpha   90.00
_cell.angle_beta   90.00
_cell.angle_gamma   90.00
#
_symmetry.space_group_name_H-M   'P 1'
#
loop_
_entity.id
_entity.type
_entity.pdbx_description
1 polymer ?
#
loop_
_entity_poly.entity_id
_entity_poly.type
_entity_poly.pdbx_seq_one_letter_code
_entity_poly.pdbx_strand_id
1 'polypeptide(L)'
;MDQYDDKTIRCPRVGGEVNFRFCRFENNMLPCRWIVGCWEMRMDMNKFMTDHYSKEEMDRIFTPPKPKIESLLNLVEKAKKVKQEDD
;
A
#
# COMPACT_ATOMS: atom_id res chain seq x y z
N MET A 1 -7.99 -11.10 15.22
CA MET A 1 -6.52 -11.29 15.34
C MET A 1 -6.21 -12.53 14.55
N ASP A 2 -5.25 -12.42 13.63
CA ASP A 2 -4.83 -13.58 12.83
C ASP A 2 -3.73 -14.35 13.53
N GLN A 3 -3.68 -15.66 13.31
CA GLN A 3 -2.70 -16.56 13.94
C GLN A 3 -1.23 -16.22 13.62
N TYR A 4 -1.00 -15.36 12.63
CA TYR A 4 0.32 -14.92 12.19
C TYR A 4 0.67 -13.52 12.69
N ASP A 5 -0.26 -12.79 13.32
CA ASP A 5 -0.09 -11.37 13.69
C ASP A 5 1.14 -11.11 14.57
N ASP A 6 1.51 -12.07 15.41
CA ASP A 6 2.66 -11.98 16.34
C ASP A 6 3.98 -12.44 15.72
N LYS A 7 3.97 -13.07 14.54
CA LYS A 7 5.21 -13.45 13.86
C LYS A 7 5.95 -12.18 13.44
N THR A 8 7.27 -12.19 13.53
CA THR A 8 8.12 -11.06 13.18
C THR A 8 9.08 -11.36 12.03
N ILE A 9 9.44 -10.31 11.28
CA ILE A 9 10.43 -10.35 10.20
C ILE A 9 11.27 -9.08 10.21
N ARG A 10 12.48 -9.16 9.65
CA ARG A 10 13.26 -7.96 9.33
C ARG A 10 12.70 -7.31 8.07
N CYS A 11 12.14 -6.11 8.20
CA CYS A 11 11.58 -5.37 7.08
C CYS A 11 12.68 -4.64 6.29
N PRO A 12 12.82 -4.86 4.97
CA PRO A 12 13.82 -4.17 4.17
C PRO A 12 13.50 -2.67 3.99
N ARG A 13 12.24 -2.26 4.11
CA ARG A 13 11.83 -0.84 4.00
C ARG A 13 12.10 -0.05 5.28
N VAL A 14 11.80 -0.64 6.43
CA VAL A 14 11.94 0.00 7.75
C VAL A 14 13.36 -0.16 8.29
N GLY A 15 14.07 -1.23 7.91
CA GLY A 15 15.42 -1.53 8.38
C GLY A 15 15.46 -2.25 9.74
N GLY A 16 14.30 -2.53 10.35
CA GLY A 16 14.17 -3.17 11.66
C GLY A 16 13.21 -4.36 11.67
N GLU A 17 12.98 -4.92 12.85
CA GLU A 17 12.01 -5.99 13.07
C GLU A 17 10.58 -5.43 13.14
N VAL A 18 9.65 -6.06 12.43
CA VAL A 18 8.22 -5.73 12.44
C VAL A 18 7.40 -7.01 12.53
N ASN A 19 6.19 -6.92 13.09
CA ASN A 19 5.26 -8.05 13.12
C ASN A 19 4.31 -8.06 11.92
N PHE A 20 3.65 -9.20 11.68
CA PHE A 20 2.71 -9.33 10.55
C PHE A 20 1.54 -8.36 10.66
N ARG A 21 1.05 -8.12 11.89
CA ARG A 21 0.00 -7.12 12.14
C ARG A 21 0.41 -5.75 11.59
N PHE A 22 1.62 -5.29 11.86
CA PHE A 22 2.15 -4.05 11.33
C PHE A 22 2.13 -4.06 9.79
N CYS A 23 2.61 -5.15 9.17
CA CYS A 23 2.61 -5.27 7.71
C CYS A 23 1.23 -5.17 7.07
N ARG A 24 0.16 -5.56 7.77
CA ARG A 24 -1.23 -5.54 7.30
C ARG A 24 -1.92 -4.19 7.33
N PHE A 25 -1.46 -3.26 8.17
CA PHE A 25 -2.15 -1.98 8.39
C PHE A 25 -1.31 -0.76 8.00
N GLU A 26 -0.03 -0.94 7.66
CA GLU A 26 0.92 0.15 7.40
C GLU A 26 0.54 1.06 6.21
N ASN A 27 -0.21 0.56 5.23
CA ASN A 27 -0.62 1.34 4.06
C ASN A 27 -2.08 1.79 4.18
N ASN A 28 -2.39 2.69 5.13
CA ASN A 28 -3.75 3.20 5.38
C ASN A 28 -4.78 2.09 5.61
N MET A 29 -4.54 1.23 6.59
CA MET A 29 -5.36 0.05 6.89
C MET A 29 -5.29 -1.08 5.84
N LEU A 30 -4.47 -0.92 4.81
CA LEU A 30 -4.15 -1.98 3.86
C LEU A 30 -2.72 -2.50 4.09
N PRO A 31 -2.43 -3.72 3.63
CA PRO A 31 -1.10 -4.28 3.73
C PRO A 31 -0.14 -3.52 2.81
N CYS A 32 1.14 -3.58 3.16
CA CYS A 32 2.15 -3.07 2.27
C CYS A 32 2.24 -3.90 0.98
N ARG A 33 2.60 -3.25 -0.15
CA ARG A 33 2.70 -3.91 -1.46
C ARG A 33 3.64 -5.12 -1.53
N TRP A 34 4.56 -5.23 -0.57
CA TRP A 34 5.58 -6.29 -0.51
C TRP A 34 5.16 -7.46 0.37
N ILE A 35 3.98 -7.43 0.97
CA ILE A 35 3.58 -8.39 2.00
C ILE A 35 3.66 -9.84 1.50
N VAL A 36 3.28 -10.10 0.24
CA VAL A 36 3.32 -11.44 -0.35
C VAL A 36 4.75 -11.97 -0.37
N GLY A 37 5.69 -11.26 -1.00
CA GLY A 37 7.08 -11.72 -1.06
C GLY A 37 7.79 -11.78 0.30
N CYS A 38 7.40 -10.94 1.27
CA CYS A 38 7.98 -10.99 2.61
C CYS A 38 7.52 -12.21 3.43
N TRP A 39 6.32 -12.72 3.16
CA TRP A 39 5.65 -13.71 4.01
C TRP A 39 5.36 -15.04 3.31
N GLU A 40 5.54 -15.15 1.99
CA GLU A 40 5.31 -16.38 1.20
C GLU A 40 6.14 -17.58 1.70
N MET A 41 7.35 -17.33 2.20
CA MET A 41 8.20 -18.39 2.78
C MET A 41 7.74 -18.86 4.17
N ARG A 42 6.78 -18.17 4.80
CA ARG A 42 6.31 -18.41 6.17
C ARG A 42 4.85 -18.87 6.26
N MET A 43 4.04 -18.58 5.24
CA MET A 43 2.62 -18.91 5.16
C MET A 43 2.12 -18.82 3.71
N ASP A 44 0.97 -19.44 3.44
CA ASP A 44 0.29 -19.30 2.15
C ASP A 44 -0.31 -17.90 2.02
N MET A 45 0.48 -17.00 1.44
CA MET A 45 0.08 -15.63 1.21
C MET A 45 -1.00 -15.52 0.14
N ASN A 46 -1.04 -16.39 -0.86
CA ASN A 46 -2.07 -16.33 -1.89
C ASN A 46 -3.44 -16.60 -1.27
N LYS A 47 -3.54 -17.68 -0.49
CA LYS A 47 -4.76 -18.02 0.24
C LYS A 47 -5.14 -16.92 1.24
N PHE A 48 -4.17 -16.42 2.01
CA PHE A 48 -4.44 -15.35 2.98
C PHE A 48 -5.00 -14.11 2.30
N MET A 49 -4.41 -13.69 1.17
CA MET A 49 -4.88 -12.52 0.45
C MET A 49 -6.30 -12.72 -0.07
N THR A 50 -6.61 -13.86 -0.71
CA THR A 50 -7.96 -14.15 -1.23
C THR A 50 -9.03 -14.28 -0.16
N ASP A 51 -8.65 -14.75 1.03
CA ASP A 51 -9.59 -14.93 2.14
C ASP A 51 -9.89 -13.60 2.88
N HIS A 52 -8.99 -12.61 2.82
CA HIS A 52 -9.07 -11.39 3.65
C HIS A 52 -9.29 -10.08 2.89
N TYR A 53 -8.97 -10.03 1.59
CA TYR A 53 -9.07 -8.80 0.80
C TYR A 53 -9.93 -9.03 -0.43
N SER A 54 -10.78 -8.05 -0.74
CA SER A 54 -11.53 -8.06 -1.98
C SER A 54 -10.60 -7.83 -3.18
N LYS A 55 -11.08 -8.17 -4.38
CA LYS A 55 -10.31 -7.92 -5.61
C LYS A 55 -9.98 -6.43 -5.79
N GLU A 56 -10.92 -5.55 -5.44
CA GLU A 56 -10.73 -4.10 -5.49
C GLU A 56 -9.66 -3.62 -4.50
N GLU A 57 -9.59 -4.23 -3.31
CA GLU A 57 -8.54 -3.94 -2.33
C GLU A 57 -7.19 -4.45 -2.81
N MET A 58 -7.13 -5.66 -3.37
CA MET A 58 -5.90 -6.19 -3.98
C MET A 58 -5.39 -5.29 -5.11
N ASP A 59 -6.28 -4.82 -5.97
CA ASP A 59 -5.92 -3.87 -7.03
C ASP A 59 -5.35 -2.60 -6.43
N ARG A 60 -5.91 -2.07 -5.34
CA ARG A 60 -5.35 -0.89 -4.65
C ARG A 60 -3.99 -1.14 -4.00
N ILE A 61 -3.75 -2.35 -3.47
CA ILE A 61 -2.50 -2.73 -2.80
C ILE A 61 -1.36 -2.88 -3.81
N PHE A 62 -1.64 -3.52 -4.95
CA PHE A 62 -0.62 -3.92 -5.92
C PHE A 62 -0.50 -2.98 -7.13
N THR A 63 -1.50 -2.12 -7.37
CA THR A 63 -1.39 -1.10 -8.41
C THR A 63 -0.35 -0.06 -8.00
N PRO A 64 0.69 0.17 -8.80
CA PRO A 64 1.67 1.21 -8.50
C PRO A 64 0.99 2.59 -8.47
N PRO A 65 1.35 3.46 -7.50
CA PRO A 65 0.81 4.81 -7.46
C PRO A 65 1.17 5.55 -8.76
N LYS A 66 0.21 6.30 -9.32
CA LYS A 66 0.44 7.10 -10.52
C LYS A 66 1.64 8.04 -10.31
N PRO A 67 2.51 8.21 -11.33
CA PRO A 67 3.68 9.06 -11.20
C PRO A 67 3.27 10.48 -10.79
N LYS A 68 3.90 11.00 -9.74
CA LYS A 68 3.61 12.32 -9.13
C LYS A 68 3.68 13.51 -10.11
N ILE A 69 4.30 13.33 -11.28
CA ILE A 69 4.39 14.35 -12.34
C ILE A 69 2.99 14.74 -12.84
N GLU A 70 2.08 13.78 -13.03
CA GLU A 70 0.70 14.08 -13.44
C GLU A 70 -0.04 14.89 -12.36
N SER A 71 0.21 14.60 -11.08
CA SER A 71 -0.41 15.33 -9.97
C SER A 71 0.10 16.78 -9.91
N LEU A 72 1.39 17.01 -10.10
CA LEU A 72 1.97 18.36 -10.15
C LEU A 72 1.43 19.17 -11.34
N LEU A 73 1.34 18.57 -12.53
CA LEU A 73 0.77 19.23 -13.72
C LEU A 73 -0.69 19.63 -13.48
N ASN A 74 -1.51 18.74 -12.92
CA ASN A 74 -2.90 19.06 -12.57
C ASN A 74 -3.02 20.23 -11.56
N LEU A 75 -2.12 20.32 -10.58
CA LEU A 75 -2.08 21.44 -9.63
C LEU A 75 -1.71 22.76 -10.31
N VAL A 76 -0.73 22.73 -11.22
CA VAL A 76 -0.30 23.91 -12.00
C VAL A 76 -1.42 24.36 -12.94
N GLU A 77 -2.13 23.44 -13.59
CA GLU A 77 -3.27 23.77 -14.46
C GLU A 77 -4.44 24.38 -13.70
N LYS A 78 -4.78 23.86 -12.52
CA LYS A 78 -5.81 24.46 -11.64
C LYS A 78 -5.43 25.88 -11.21
N ALA A 79 -4.17 26.11 -10.84
CA ALA A 79 -3.70 27.43 -10.45
C ALA A 79 -3.74 28.46 -11.61
N LYS A 80 -3.58 28.01 -12.86
CA LYS A 80 -3.69 28.86 -14.05
C LYS A 80 -5.14 29.25 -14.37
N LYS A 81 -6.11 28.37 -14.14
CA LYS A 81 -7.54 28.66 -14.39
C LYS A 81 -8.11 29.69 -13.42
N VAL A 82 -7.74 29.64 -12.14
CA VAL A 82 -8.18 30.62 -11.14
C VAL A 82 -7.72 32.05 -11.49
N LYS A 83 -6.57 32.20 -12.15
CA LYS A 83 -6.06 33.51 -12.60
C LYS A 83 -6.78 34.11 -13.82
N GLN A 84 -7.64 33.35 -14.51
CA GLN A 84 -8.33 33.82 -15.72
C GLN A 84 -9.80 34.21 -15.48
N GLU A 85 -10.34 33.95 -14.28
CA GLU A 85 -11.72 34.31 -13.90
C GLU A 85 -11.80 35.62 -13.09
N ASP A 86 -10.65 36.26 -12.81
CA ASP A 86 -10.52 37.53 -12.08
C ASP A 86 -10.07 38.72 -12.97
N ASP A 87 -10.10 38.58 -14.31
CA ASP A 87 -9.88 39.67 -15.30
C ASP A 87 -11.13 39.90 -16.18
#